data_AF-W6YM63-F1
#
_entry.id   AF-W6YM63-F1
#
_cell.length_a   1.000
_cell.length_b   1.000
_cell.length_c   1.000
_cell.angle_alpha   90.00
_cell.angle_beta   90.00
_cell.angle_gamma   90.00
#
_symmetry.space_group_name_H-M   'P 1'
#
loop_
_entity.id
_entity.type
_entity.pdbx_description
1 polymer ?
#
loop_
_entity_poly.entity_id
_entity_poly.type
_entity_poly.pdbx_seq_one_letter_code
_entity_poly.pdbx_strand_id
1 'polypeptide(L)'
;MQSSQRWTKKLAFATFAVFLVIVPLSYHHAIPIQRYREYITGDTVVELKTNNEQPQTQYFKFEPEWDWDVPDYASSLNGFKREPKPKNVIILTASDGGGHNSQIPNLLERVLENREEYCNRHGYTNLWLNTSRYDIGDSHRVWAKIPALAEAFYLHPKAEWIWLMDADMIIMTPSVPLISTILSPSAIEKSIMRNTMLLNGTRPPTNIFTPTRYRVEDVDILITQDHQFVNAGSIFFRRSAFTRFFLEMMTDKTMLMGKEHHLAEQNAIKHLMLEHELVRKHVGIFPQRSFNAYAAGGPHMLWSEGDLAVHFAGCWVHNQCRRWFEDYWAKRGRERAGR
;
A
#
# COMPACT_ATOMS: atom_id res chain seq x y z
N MET A 1 -46.08 51.23 15.95
CA MET A 1 -45.17 50.07 15.94
C MET A 1 -45.15 49.26 14.63
N GLN A 2 -46.21 49.23 13.80
CA GLN A 2 -46.22 48.42 12.55
C GLN A 2 -45.39 48.98 11.38
N SER A 3 -45.12 50.29 11.30
CA SER A 3 -44.36 50.87 10.17
C SER A 3 -42.86 50.54 10.22
N SER A 4 -42.25 50.58 11.43
CA SER A 4 -40.83 50.27 11.66
C SER A 4 -40.45 48.84 11.25
N GLN A 5 -41.35 47.87 11.47
CA GLN A 5 -41.13 46.46 11.15
C GLN A 5 -41.19 46.15 9.64
N ARG A 6 -41.91 46.96 8.86
CA ARG A 6 -41.93 46.86 7.39
C ARG A 6 -40.65 47.41 6.76
N TRP A 7 -40.09 48.47 7.33
CA TRP A 7 -38.84 49.06 6.86
C TRP A 7 -37.63 48.16 7.12
N THR A 8 -37.54 47.53 8.30
CA THR A 8 -36.48 46.57 8.61
C THR A 8 -36.53 45.32 7.72
N LYS A 9 -37.72 44.80 7.40
CA LYS A 9 -37.87 43.67 6.46
C LYS A 9 -37.46 44.04 5.02
N LYS A 10 -37.81 45.24 4.55
CA LYS A 10 -37.39 45.73 3.22
C LYS A 10 -35.88 45.96 3.15
N LEU A 11 -35.29 46.50 4.22
CA LEU A 11 -33.83 46.73 4.29
C LEU A 11 -33.08 45.40 4.31
N ALA A 12 -33.54 44.41 5.08
CA ALA A 12 -32.95 43.07 5.12
C ALA A 12 -33.06 42.33 3.77
N PHE A 13 -34.19 42.47 3.06
CA PHE A 13 -34.36 41.87 1.74
C PHE A 13 -33.45 42.55 0.69
N ALA A 14 -33.27 43.86 0.79
CA ALA A 14 -32.37 44.61 -0.08
C ALA A 14 -30.90 44.23 0.16
N THR A 15 -30.44 44.11 1.41
CA THR A 15 -29.08 43.62 1.69
C THR A 15 -28.88 42.18 1.25
N PHE A 16 -29.88 41.32 1.40
CA PHE A 16 -29.82 39.93 0.92
C PHE A 16 -29.72 39.84 -0.61
N ALA A 17 -30.49 40.65 -1.34
CA ALA A 17 -30.44 40.72 -2.80
C ALA A 17 -29.09 41.25 -3.31
N VAL A 18 -28.51 42.25 -2.63
CA VAL A 18 -27.18 42.77 -2.99
C VAL A 18 -26.10 41.69 -2.81
N PHE A 19 -26.10 40.99 -1.68
CA PHE A 19 -25.04 40.01 -1.38
C PHE A 19 -25.12 38.71 -2.18
N LEU A 20 -26.32 38.21 -2.50
CA LEU A 20 -26.47 36.90 -3.16
C LEU A 20 -26.73 36.98 -4.66
N VAL A 21 -27.12 38.14 -5.19
CA VAL A 21 -27.41 38.29 -6.63
C VAL A 21 -26.42 39.25 -7.26
N ILE A 22 -26.25 40.44 -6.69
CA ILE A 22 -25.44 41.49 -7.33
C ILE A 22 -23.94 41.20 -7.20
N VAL A 23 -23.47 40.78 -6.02
CA VAL A 23 -22.04 40.45 -5.81
C VAL A 23 -21.58 39.28 -6.69
N PRO A 24 -22.30 38.14 -6.80
CA PRO A 24 -21.87 37.06 -7.69
C PRO A 24 -21.89 37.46 -9.18
N LEU A 25 -22.86 38.29 -9.59
CA LEU A 25 -22.95 38.76 -10.98
C LEU A 25 -21.87 39.79 -11.32
N SER A 26 -21.46 40.66 -10.39
CA SER A 26 -20.40 41.65 -10.63
C SER A 26 -19.00 41.03 -10.65
N TYR A 27 -18.80 39.88 -9.99
CA TYR A 27 -17.56 39.10 -10.03
C TYR A 27 -17.60 37.92 -11.01
N HIS A 28 -18.66 37.77 -11.81
CA HIS A 28 -18.82 36.65 -12.74
C HIS A 28 -17.75 36.62 -13.84
N HIS A 29 -17.12 37.76 -14.12
CA HIS A 29 -15.96 37.89 -15.03
C HIS A 29 -14.60 37.79 -14.31
N ALA A 30 -14.57 37.88 -12.97
CA ALA A 30 -13.36 37.75 -12.16
C ALA A 30 -13.03 36.29 -11.81
N ILE A 31 -13.96 35.36 -12.02
CA ILE A 31 -13.73 33.92 -11.87
C ILE A 31 -13.43 33.35 -13.27
N PRO A 32 -12.18 33.01 -13.60
CA PRO A 32 -11.82 32.49 -14.92
C PRO A 32 -12.22 31.01 -15.01
N ILE A 33 -13.52 30.72 -15.11
CA ILE A 33 -14.06 29.35 -15.21
C ILE A 33 -13.54 28.64 -16.48
N GLN A 34 -13.25 29.38 -17.56
CA GLN A 34 -12.64 28.83 -18.77
C GLN A 34 -11.23 28.26 -18.54
N ARG A 35 -10.42 28.90 -17.67
CA ARG A 35 -9.07 28.41 -17.33
C ARG A 35 -9.08 27.02 -16.66
N TYR A 36 -10.16 26.70 -15.94
CA TYR A 36 -10.32 25.40 -15.28
C TYR A 36 -10.88 24.31 -16.20
N ARG A 37 -11.59 24.67 -17.29
CA ARG A 37 -12.08 23.69 -18.26
C ARG A 37 -10.98 23.22 -19.23
N GLU A 38 -10.01 24.08 -19.54
CA GLU A 38 -8.89 23.71 -20.42
C GLU A 38 -7.86 22.77 -19.74
N TYR A 39 -7.87 22.68 -18.40
CA TYR A 39 -7.05 21.69 -17.67
C TYR A 39 -7.57 20.24 -17.77
N ILE A 40 -8.74 20.01 -18.39
CA ILE A 40 -9.39 18.68 -18.42
C ILE A 40 -9.28 18.00 -19.80
N THR A 41 -8.75 18.65 -20.83
CA THR A 41 -8.77 18.11 -22.20
C THR A 41 -7.41 17.73 -22.78
N GLY A 42 -6.46 17.36 -21.91
CA GLY A 42 -5.22 16.75 -22.36
C GLY A 42 -4.53 16.06 -21.21
N ASP A 43 -4.79 14.76 -21.03
CA ASP A 43 -3.86 13.89 -20.31
C ASP A 43 -2.56 13.85 -21.16
N THR A 44 -1.76 14.93 -21.12
CA THR A 44 -0.35 14.83 -21.49
C THR A 44 0.24 13.86 -20.49
N VAL A 45 0.54 12.64 -20.95
CA VAL A 45 1.28 11.65 -20.18
C VAL A 45 2.68 12.23 -19.98
N VAL A 46 2.84 13.05 -18.95
CA VAL A 46 4.17 13.38 -18.44
C VAL A 46 4.70 12.06 -17.93
N GLU A 47 5.70 11.53 -18.63
CA GLU A 47 6.40 10.33 -18.20
C GLU A 47 6.92 10.58 -16.79
N LEU A 48 6.40 9.79 -15.86
CA LEU A 48 6.70 9.93 -14.44
C LEU A 48 8.12 9.44 -14.22
N LYS A 49 9.05 10.35 -13.93
CA LYS A 49 10.46 10.02 -13.70
C LYS A 49 10.73 9.79 -12.23
N THR A 50 11.16 8.59 -11.89
CA THR A 50 11.70 8.26 -10.56
C THR A 50 13.09 8.86 -10.38
N ASN A 51 13.45 9.28 -9.17
CA ASN A 51 14.80 9.76 -8.85
C ASN A 51 15.64 8.67 -8.17
N ASN A 52 15.87 7.53 -8.84
CA ASN A 52 16.55 6.38 -8.22
C ASN A 52 18.06 6.55 -8.01
N GLU A 53 18.66 7.59 -8.60
CA GLU A 53 20.11 7.79 -8.61
C GLU A 53 20.59 8.77 -7.54
N GLN A 54 19.79 9.78 -7.19
CA GLN A 54 20.21 10.82 -6.26
C GLN A 54 19.76 10.48 -4.83
N PRO A 55 20.70 10.42 -3.87
CA PRO A 55 20.35 10.37 -2.45
C PRO A 55 19.46 11.54 -2.04
N GLN A 56 18.59 11.31 -1.06
CA GLN A 56 17.86 12.36 -0.38
C GLN A 56 18.85 13.32 0.29
N THR A 57 18.45 14.59 0.35
CA THR A 57 19.30 15.68 0.86
C THR A 57 19.17 15.83 2.37
N GLN A 58 18.13 15.23 2.95
CA GLN A 58 17.77 15.30 4.35
C GLN A 58 16.97 14.05 4.76
N TYR A 59 16.76 13.90 6.07
CA TYR A 59 15.96 12.81 6.62
C TYR A 59 14.59 12.73 5.96
N PHE A 60 14.16 11.51 5.60
CA PHE A 60 13.04 11.28 4.68
C PHE A 60 11.73 11.99 5.09
N LYS A 61 11.47 12.20 6.40
CA LYS A 61 10.26 12.89 6.88
C LYS A 61 10.19 14.37 6.49
N PHE A 62 11.32 14.97 6.13
CA PHE A 62 11.40 16.36 5.69
C PHE A 62 11.33 16.49 4.17
N GLU A 63 11.45 15.37 3.45
CA GLU A 63 11.38 15.34 2.00
C GLU A 63 9.92 15.43 1.53
N PRO A 64 9.65 16.11 0.39
CA PRO A 64 8.28 16.35 -0.08
C PRO A 64 7.52 15.05 -0.38
N GLU A 65 8.22 13.98 -0.73
CA GLU A 65 7.65 12.66 -0.99
C GLU A 65 6.96 12.04 0.24
N TRP A 66 7.29 12.49 1.46
CA TRP A 66 6.61 12.05 2.68
C TRP A 66 5.19 12.63 2.82
N ASP A 67 4.97 13.82 2.27
CA ASP A 67 3.70 14.54 2.37
C ASP A 67 2.78 14.29 1.17
N TRP A 68 2.31 13.04 1.05
CA TRP A 68 1.39 12.64 0.00
C TRP A 68 -0.08 12.85 0.40
N ASP A 69 -0.89 13.32 -0.55
CA ASP A 69 -2.28 13.67 -0.31
C ASP A 69 -3.21 12.46 -0.16
N VAL A 70 -4.13 12.55 0.80
CA VAL A 70 -5.29 11.66 0.92
C VAL A 70 -6.52 12.40 0.42
N PRO A 71 -7.18 11.95 -0.67
CA PRO A 71 -8.38 12.61 -1.15
C PRO A 71 -9.55 12.43 -0.16
N ASP A 72 -10.44 13.42 -0.06
CA ASP A 72 -11.56 13.44 0.90
C ASP A 72 -12.38 12.14 0.93
N TYR A 73 -12.61 11.54 -0.23
CA TYR A 73 -13.35 10.28 -0.35
C TYR A 73 -12.65 9.09 0.33
N ALA A 74 -11.32 9.13 0.46
CA ALA A 74 -10.50 8.13 1.14
C ALA A 74 -10.18 8.51 2.61
N SER A 75 -10.65 9.69 3.03
CA SER A 75 -10.59 10.20 4.41
C SER A 75 -11.94 10.06 5.15
N SER A 76 -13.02 9.70 4.45
CA SER A 76 -14.36 9.70 5.05
C SER A 76 -14.61 8.50 5.96
N LEU A 77 -15.16 8.76 7.16
CA LEU A 77 -15.60 7.74 8.13
C LEU A 77 -16.68 6.78 7.58
N ASN A 78 -17.25 7.09 6.40
CA ASN A 78 -18.28 6.29 5.75
C ASN A 78 -17.72 5.10 4.97
N GLY A 79 -16.38 4.93 4.94
CA GLY A 79 -15.70 3.81 4.31
C GLY A 79 -15.60 3.93 2.79
N PHE A 80 -14.64 3.22 2.21
CA PHE A 80 -14.34 3.27 0.78
C PHE A 80 -14.73 1.96 0.10
N LYS A 81 -15.89 1.94 -0.58
CA LYS A 81 -16.39 0.77 -1.32
C LYS A 81 -16.43 1.05 -2.82
N ARG A 82 -15.28 0.87 -3.49
CA ARG A 82 -15.23 0.84 -4.96
C ARG A 82 -14.35 -0.29 -5.46
N GLU A 83 -14.69 -0.80 -6.62
CA GLU A 83 -13.81 -1.66 -7.40
C GLU A 83 -12.60 -0.83 -7.87
N PRO A 84 -11.37 -1.23 -7.52
CA PRO A 84 -10.18 -0.53 -7.99
C PRO A 84 -10.10 -0.58 -9.51
N LYS A 85 -9.66 0.53 -10.12
CA LYS A 85 -9.32 0.52 -11.55
C LYS A 85 -7.91 -0.03 -11.73
N PRO A 86 -7.63 -0.84 -12.76
CA PRO A 86 -6.29 -1.39 -12.98
C PRO A 86 -5.17 -0.34 -12.95
N LYS A 87 -5.33 0.77 -13.67
CA LYS A 87 -4.36 1.88 -13.69
C LYS A 87 -4.09 2.57 -12.34
N ASN A 88 -4.89 2.26 -11.31
CA ASN A 88 -4.75 2.78 -9.95
C ASN A 88 -4.13 1.72 -9.01
N VAL A 89 -3.70 0.56 -9.52
CA VAL A 89 -2.98 -0.47 -8.79
C VAL A 89 -1.51 -0.42 -9.17
N ILE A 90 -0.64 -0.34 -8.17
CA ILE A 90 0.81 -0.27 -8.34
C ILE A 90 1.45 -1.47 -7.67
N ILE A 91 2.43 -2.07 -8.32
CA ILE A 91 3.33 -3.04 -7.70
C ILE A 91 4.64 -2.33 -7.43
N LEU A 92 4.98 -2.16 -6.16
CA LEU A 92 6.16 -1.45 -5.70
C LEU A 92 7.24 -2.44 -5.28
N THR A 93 8.39 -2.35 -5.93
CA THR A 93 9.65 -2.96 -5.47
C THR A 93 10.51 -1.88 -4.83
N ALA A 94 10.64 -1.91 -3.50
CA ALA A 94 11.55 -1.02 -2.78
C ALA A 94 12.84 -1.77 -2.42
N SER A 95 13.87 -1.67 -3.26
CA SER A 95 15.13 -2.39 -3.03
C SER A 95 16.29 -1.80 -3.84
N ASP A 96 17.50 -1.91 -3.29
CA ASP A 96 18.77 -1.66 -3.98
C ASP A 96 19.43 -2.96 -4.51
N GLY A 97 18.79 -4.12 -4.31
CA GLY A 97 19.34 -5.43 -4.67
C GLY A 97 20.47 -5.91 -3.75
N GLY A 98 20.79 -5.15 -2.70
CA GLY A 98 21.85 -5.45 -1.73
C GLY A 98 21.44 -6.46 -0.66
N GLY A 99 22.29 -6.63 0.36
CA GLY A 99 22.06 -7.59 1.43
C GLY A 99 22.02 -9.04 0.92
N HIS A 100 21.11 -9.85 1.45
CA HIS A 100 20.99 -11.27 1.07
C HIS A 100 20.54 -11.49 -0.39
N ASN A 101 19.91 -10.48 -0.99
CA ASN A 101 19.49 -10.50 -2.39
C ASN A 101 20.68 -10.62 -3.36
N SER A 102 21.86 -10.11 -2.96
CA SER A 102 23.09 -10.17 -3.75
C SER A 102 23.59 -11.59 -4.04
N GLN A 103 23.09 -12.61 -3.32
CA GLN A 103 23.39 -14.02 -3.61
C GLN A 103 22.75 -14.50 -4.92
N ILE A 104 21.73 -13.80 -5.43
CA ILE A 104 20.99 -14.16 -6.63
C ILE A 104 21.49 -13.25 -7.79
N PRO A 105 22.13 -13.82 -8.82
CA PRO A 105 22.65 -13.03 -9.94
C PRO A 105 21.52 -12.28 -10.67
N ASN A 106 21.75 -10.99 -10.93
CA ASN A 106 20.84 -10.09 -11.65
C ASN A 106 19.41 -10.10 -11.07
N LEU A 107 19.28 -10.24 -9.74
CA LEU A 107 17.97 -10.38 -9.11
C LEU A 107 17.02 -9.26 -9.54
N LEU A 108 17.41 -7.99 -9.30
CA LEU A 108 16.55 -6.84 -9.56
C LEU A 108 16.06 -6.80 -11.01
N GLU A 109 16.97 -6.91 -11.98
CA GLU A 109 16.61 -6.96 -13.40
C GLU A 109 15.52 -8.01 -13.68
N ARG A 110 15.77 -9.26 -13.25
CA ARG A 110 14.85 -10.38 -13.45
C ARG A 110 13.50 -10.13 -12.79
N VAL A 111 13.48 -9.74 -11.52
CA VAL A 111 12.21 -9.59 -10.80
C VAL A 111 11.44 -8.34 -11.25
N LEU A 112 12.11 -7.31 -11.75
CA LEU A 112 11.45 -6.15 -12.36
C LEU A 112 10.83 -6.52 -13.70
N GLU A 113 11.49 -7.31 -14.55
CA GLU A 113 10.88 -7.88 -15.76
C GLU A 113 9.66 -8.74 -15.43
N ASN A 114 9.75 -9.60 -14.42
CA ASN A 114 8.62 -10.44 -13.98
C ASN A 114 7.41 -9.61 -13.54
N ARG A 115 7.63 -8.50 -12.83
CA ARG A 115 6.57 -7.58 -12.42
C ARG A 115 6.05 -6.76 -13.60
N GLU A 116 6.92 -6.35 -14.51
CA GLU A 116 6.55 -5.60 -15.72
C GLU A 116 5.63 -6.41 -16.62
N GLU A 117 5.96 -7.68 -16.88
CA GLU A 117 5.10 -8.61 -17.63
C GLU A 117 3.71 -8.76 -17.00
N TYR A 118 3.66 -8.89 -15.67
CA TYR A 118 2.42 -9.01 -14.92
C TYR A 118 1.59 -7.71 -14.96
N CYS A 119 2.23 -6.57 -14.73
CA CYS A 119 1.58 -5.26 -14.77
C CYS A 119 1.01 -4.95 -16.15
N ASN A 120 1.78 -5.20 -17.21
CA ASN A 120 1.35 -4.99 -18.60
C ASN A 120 0.14 -5.86 -18.96
N ARG A 121 0.09 -7.11 -18.48
CA ARG A 121 -1.05 -8.00 -18.71
C ARG A 121 -2.34 -7.48 -18.10
N HIS A 122 -2.27 -6.91 -16.90
CA HIS A 122 -3.47 -6.52 -16.14
C HIS A 122 -3.79 -5.04 -16.19
N GLY A 123 -2.92 -4.21 -16.79
CA GLY A 123 -3.05 -2.76 -16.81
C GLY A 123 -2.71 -2.10 -15.47
N TYR A 124 -1.81 -2.70 -14.69
CA TYR A 124 -1.22 -2.14 -13.46
C TYR A 124 0.04 -1.36 -13.78
N THR A 125 0.59 -0.66 -12.79
CA THR A 125 1.88 0.03 -12.90
C THR A 125 2.95 -0.71 -12.12
N ASN A 126 4.07 -1.04 -12.76
CA ASN A 126 5.28 -1.50 -12.08
C ASN A 126 6.10 -0.29 -11.64
N LEU A 127 6.49 -0.23 -10.38
CA LEU A 127 7.31 0.84 -9.83
C LEU A 127 8.48 0.25 -9.05
N TRP A 128 9.68 0.72 -9.37
CA TRP A 128 10.89 0.42 -8.63
C TRP A 128 11.46 1.68 -8.01
N LEU A 129 11.74 1.59 -6.71
CA LEU A 129 12.40 2.64 -5.95
C LEU A 129 13.64 2.10 -5.26
N ASN A 130 14.79 2.71 -5.54
CA ASN A 130 16.08 2.31 -5.01
C ASN A 130 16.19 2.69 -3.53
N THR A 131 16.23 1.72 -2.62
CA THR A 131 16.26 1.99 -1.18
C THR A 131 17.55 2.64 -0.68
N SER A 132 18.62 2.69 -1.48
CA SER A 132 19.87 3.39 -1.13
C SER A 132 19.74 4.89 -1.04
N ARG A 133 18.70 5.46 -1.67
CA ARG A 133 18.56 6.91 -1.71
C ARG A 133 17.94 7.50 -0.46
N TYR A 134 17.21 6.71 0.34
CA TYR A 134 16.45 7.25 1.47
C TYR A 134 17.34 7.46 2.69
N ASP A 135 17.32 8.67 3.25
CA ASP A 135 17.97 8.92 4.53
C ASP A 135 17.03 8.50 5.67
N ILE A 136 17.28 7.29 6.18
CA ILE A 136 16.58 6.72 7.34
C ILE A 136 17.40 6.83 8.64
N GLY A 137 18.51 7.57 8.64
CA GLY A 137 19.43 7.65 9.75
C GLY A 137 20.11 6.30 10.06
N ASP A 138 20.04 5.90 11.34
CA ASP A 138 20.66 4.70 11.90
C ASP A 138 19.77 3.46 11.90
N SER A 139 18.53 3.58 11.41
CA SER A 139 17.57 2.47 11.34
C SER A 139 17.98 1.40 10.32
N HIS A 140 17.56 0.16 10.56
CA HIS A 140 17.81 -0.97 9.69
C HIS A 140 17.30 -0.72 8.26
N ARG A 141 18.06 -1.18 7.26
CA ARG A 141 17.85 -0.91 5.84
C ARG A 141 16.42 -1.17 5.34
N VAL A 142 15.76 -2.18 5.88
CA VAL A 142 14.37 -2.55 5.56
C VAL A 142 13.37 -1.43 5.81
N TRP A 143 13.65 -0.51 6.74
CA TRP A 143 12.79 0.64 7.00
C TRP A 143 12.69 1.60 5.82
N ALA A 144 13.64 1.57 4.87
CA ALA A 144 13.58 2.33 3.63
C ALA A 144 12.37 1.96 2.74
N LYS A 145 11.71 0.82 2.99
CA LYS A 145 10.42 0.48 2.37
C LYS A 145 9.31 1.50 2.70
N ILE A 146 9.35 2.11 3.89
CA ILE A 146 8.32 3.05 4.35
C ILE A 146 8.35 4.39 3.59
N PRO A 147 9.48 5.11 3.48
CA PRO A 147 9.55 6.28 2.63
C PRO A 147 9.37 5.94 1.14
N ALA A 148 9.80 4.77 0.67
CA ALA A 148 9.52 4.34 -0.69
C ALA A 148 8.01 4.18 -0.97
N LEU A 149 7.25 3.65 -0.02
CA LEU A 149 5.80 3.56 -0.12
C LEU A 149 5.14 4.94 -0.14
N ALA A 150 5.63 5.87 0.69
CA ALA A 150 5.16 7.26 0.69
C ALA A 150 5.44 7.94 -0.67
N GLU A 151 6.66 7.79 -1.20
CA GLU A 151 7.03 8.29 -2.53
C GLU A 151 6.17 7.67 -3.63
N ALA A 152 5.86 6.38 -3.57
CA ALA A 152 4.98 5.76 -4.55
C ALA A 152 3.57 6.38 -4.54
N PHE A 153 3.02 6.72 -3.36
CA PHE A 153 1.78 7.48 -3.28
C PHE A 153 1.96 8.94 -3.75
N TYR A 154 3.10 9.59 -3.48
CA TYR A 154 3.38 10.94 -3.95
C TYR A 154 3.42 11.00 -5.49
N LEU A 155 4.19 10.10 -6.10
CA LEU A 155 4.36 9.99 -7.54
C LEU A 155 3.04 9.66 -8.25
N HIS A 156 2.23 8.78 -7.66
CA HIS A 156 0.97 8.33 -8.26
C HIS A 156 -0.25 8.77 -7.44
N PRO A 157 -0.69 10.05 -7.52
CA PRO A 157 -1.78 10.58 -6.70
C PRO A 157 -3.13 9.87 -6.93
N LYS A 158 -3.30 9.18 -8.07
CA LYS A 158 -4.50 8.38 -8.39
C LYS A 158 -4.44 6.93 -7.88
N ALA A 159 -3.29 6.48 -7.37
CA ALA A 159 -3.13 5.13 -6.82
C ALA A 159 -4.15 4.87 -5.72
N GLU A 160 -4.84 3.74 -5.82
CA GLU A 160 -5.78 3.24 -4.82
C GLU A 160 -5.15 2.16 -3.96
N TRP A 161 -4.36 1.29 -4.57
CA TRP A 161 -3.68 0.20 -3.90
C TRP A 161 -2.25 0.12 -4.39
N ILE A 162 -1.32 -0.04 -3.44
CA ILE A 162 0.07 -0.35 -3.70
C ILE A 162 0.37 -1.70 -3.09
N TRP A 163 0.82 -2.65 -3.91
CA TRP A 163 1.40 -3.90 -3.47
C TRP A 163 2.89 -3.70 -3.25
N LEU A 164 3.30 -3.50 -2.01
CA LEU A 164 4.71 -3.52 -1.62
C LEU A 164 5.18 -4.97 -1.60
N MET A 165 6.15 -5.29 -2.46
CA MET A 165 6.64 -6.64 -2.70
C MET A 165 8.17 -6.68 -2.60
N ASP A 166 8.71 -7.56 -1.76
CA ASP A 166 10.15 -7.72 -1.59
C ASP A 166 10.80 -8.23 -2.88
N ALA A 167 12.08 -7.87 -3.07
CA ALA A 167 12.81 -8.18 -4.29
C ALA A 167 13.08 -9.68 -4.46
N ASP A 168 13.13 -10.46 -3.39
CA ASP A 168 13.29 -11.92 -3.38
C ASP A 168 11.93 -12.66 -3.47
N MET A 169 11.03 -12.13 -4.29
CA MET A 169 9.76 -12.76 -4.62
C MET A 169 9.59 -12.89 -6.14
N ILE A 170 8.87 -13.93 -6.57
CA ILE A 170 8.49 -14.14 -7.97
C ILE A 170 6.97 -14.25 -8.05
N ILE A 171 6.37 -13.53 -9.00
CA ILE A 171 4.98 -13.74 -9.42
C ILE A 171 4.93 -15.02 -10.25
N MET A 172 4.27 -16.04 -9.74
CA MET A 172 4.29 -17.40 -10.27
C MET A 172 3.15 -17.68 -11.25
N THR A 173 1.97 -17.09 -11.05
CA THR A 173 0.77 -17.29 -11.88
C THR A 173 0.31 -15.98 -12.52
N PRO A 174 0.92 -15.58 -13.66
CA PRO A 174 0.70 -14.25 -14.21
C PRO A 174 -0.72 -14.02 -14.73
N SER A 175 -1.51 -15.06 -15.03
CA SER A 175 -2.91 -14.89 -15.44
C SER A 175 -3.85 -14.43 -14.33
N VAL A 176 -3.49 -14.60 -13.05
CA VAL A 176 -4.37 -14.30 -11.92
C VAL A 176 -4.43 -12.80 -11.69
N PRO A 177 -5.59 -12.13 -11.86
CA PRO A 177 -5.71 -10.68 -11.65
C PRO A 177 -5.87 -10.31 -10.17
N LEU A 178 -5.10 -9.32 -9.68
CA LEU A 178 -5.18 -8.86 -8.28
C LEU A 178 -6.57 -8.34 -7.89
N ILE A 179 -7.22 -7.60 -8.79
CA ILE A 179 -8.48 -6.93 -8.46
C ILE A 179 -9.55 -7.93 -8.07
N SER A 180 -9.87 -8.90 -8.93
CA SER A 180 -10.96 -9.84 -8.65
C SER A 180 -10.59 -10.96 -7.67
N THR A 181 -9.31 -11.10 -7.30
CA THR A 181 -8.85 -12.18 -6.40
C THR A 181 -8.42 -11.72 -5.02
N ILE A 182 -7.99 -10.45 -4.88
CA ILE A 182 -7.46 -9.91 -3.62
C ILE A 182 -8.08 -8.55 -3.27
N LEU A 183 -8.18 -7.60 -4.22
CA LEU A 183 -8.39 -6.18 -3.89
C LEU A 183 -9.85 -5.70 -3.96
N SER A 184 -10.71 -6.40 -4.69
CA SER A 184 -12.13 -6.05 -4.75
C SER A 184 -12.79 -6.25 -3.39
N PRO A 185 -13.84 -5.49 -3.05
CA PRO A 185 -14.56 -5.70 -1.80
C PRO A 185 -15.05 -7.16 -1.64
N SER A 186 -15.52 -7.78 -2.72
CA SER A 186 -15.96 -9.18 -2.69
C SER A 186 -14.81 -10.17 -2.50
N ALA A 187 -13.64 -9.92 -3.08
CA ALA A 187 -12.45 -10.74 -2.90
C ALA A 187 -11.90 -10.64 -1.47
N ILE A 188 -11.80 -9.43 -0.92
CA ILE A 188 -11.40 -9.20 0.47
C ILE A 188 -12.38 -9.92 1.40
N GLU A 189 -13.68 -9.72 1.21
CA GLU A 189 -14.71 -10.36 2.05
C GLU A 189 -14.58 -11.89 2.06
N LYS A 190 -14.34 -12.49 0.90
CA LYS A 190 -14.21 -13.94 0.75
C LYS A 190 -12.98 -14.51 1.44
N SER A 191 -11.84 -13.81 1.35
CA SER A 191 -10.52 -14.38 1.70
C SER A 191 -9.97 -13.94 3.06
N ILE A 192 -10.50 -12.83 3.63
CA ILE A 192 -10.06 -12.32 4.93
C ILE A 192 -10.35 -13.30 6.07
N MET A 193 -9.35 -13.52 6.92
CA MET A 193 -9.44 -14.41 8.08
C MET A 193 -10.23 -13.74 9.20
N ARG A 194 -11.26 -14.43 9.68
CA ARG A 194 -12.13 -13.96 10.76
C ARG A 194 -11.96 -14.82 12.00
N ASN A 195 -12.04 -14.19 13.17
CA ASN A 195 -11.95 -14.89 14.46
C ASN A 195 -10.74 -15.84 14.52
N THR A 196 -9.62 -15.46 13.92
CA THR A 196 -8.43 -16.29 13.87
C THR A 196 -7.37 -15.74 14.82
N MET A 197 -6.79 -16.61 15.64
CA MET A 197 -5.75 -16.23 16.59
C MET A 197 -4.50 -15.75 15.85
N LEU A 198 -4.00 -14.59 16.27
CA LEU A 198 -2.75 -14.03 15.76
C LEU A 198 -1.57 -14.78 16.38
N LEU A 199 -0.79 -15.48 15.56
CA LEU A 199 0.34 -16.29 16.04
C LEU A 199 1.50 -15.40 16.47
N ASN A 200 2.31 -15.79 17.45
CA ASN A 200 3.53 -15.03 17.81
C ASN A 200 4.81 -15.85 17.70
N GLY A 201 4.72 -17.09 17.19
CA GLY A 201 5.82 -18.05 17.07
C GLY A 201 6.29 -18.66 18.39
N THR A 202 5.68 -18.30 19.51
CA THR A 202 6.13 -18.71 20.85
C THR A 202 4.96 -19.18 21.73
N ARG A 203 5.28 -19.72 22.92
CA ARG A 203 4.29 -19.99 23.96
C ARG A 203 4.46 -18.98 25.11
N PRO A 204 3.38 -18.55 25.78
CA PRO A 204 1.98 -18.90 25.51
C PRO A 204 1.43 -18.23 24.23
N PRO A 205 0.30 -18.72 23.68
CA PRO A 205 -0.36 -18.06 22.56
C PRO A 205 -0.78 -16.64 22.93
N THR A 206 -0.93 -15.76 21.92
CA THR A 206 -1.32 -14.36 22.14
C THR A 206 -2.69 -14.20 22.77
N ASN A 207 -3.62 -15.13 22.49
CA ASN A 207 -5.06 -15.00 22.76
C ASN A 207 -5.68 -13.72 22.17
N ILE A 208 -5.04 -13.13 21.16
CA ILE A 208 -5.56 -11.98 20.40
C ILE A 208 -5.99 -12.51 19.05
N PHE A 209 -7.18 -12.10 18.61
CA PHE A 209 -7.82 -12.62 17.41
C PHE A 209 -8.09 -11.51 16.40
N THR A 210 -8.16 -11.89 15.12
CA THR A 210 -8.76 -11.03 14.10
C THR A 210 -10.24 -10.78 14.41
N PRO A 211 -10.79 -9.60 14.06
CA PRO A 211 -12.21 -9.32 14.13
C PRO A 211 -13.10 -10.47 13.63
N THR A 212 -14.20 -10.71 14.33
CA THR A 212 -15.21 -11.69 13.94
C THR A 212 -16.03 -11.21 12.75
N ARG A 213 -16.20 -9.89 12.63
CA ARG A 213 -16.85 -9.20 11.52
C ARG A 213 -16.00 -8.03 11.08
N TYR A 214 -15.79 -7.93 9.77
CA TYR A 214 -15.14 -6.80 9.13
C TYR A 214 -16.18 -6.02 8.34
N ARG A 215 -16.06 -4.70 8.37
CA ARG A 215 -16.57 -3.83 7.32
C ARG A 215 -15.46 -3.72 6.29
N VAL A 216 -15.64 -4.31 5.12
CA VAL A 216 -14.57 -4.41 4.11
C VAL A 216 -14.14 -3.03 3.60
N GLU A 217 -15.07 -2.08 3.62
CA GLU A 217 -14.81 -0.68 3.32
C GLU A 217 -13.84 0.02 4.29
N ASP A 218 -13.65 -0.53 5.50
CA ASP A 218 -12.73 -0.04 6.53
C ASP A 218 -11.37 -0.76 6.46
N VAL A 219 -11.19 -1.77 5.60
CA VAL A 219 -9.91 -2.48 5.47
C VAL A 219 -8.97 -1.73 4.54
N ASP A 220 -7.85 -1.27 5.08
CA ASP A 220 -6.87 -0.43 4.42
C ASP A 220 -5.54 -1.13 4.12
N ILE A 221 -5.21 -2.14 4.91
CA ILE A 221 -3.96 -2.89 4.77
C ILE A 221 -4.30 -4.37 4.65
N LEU A 222 -3.75 -5.06 3.65
CA LEU A 222 -3.86 -6.51 3.51
C LEU A 222 -2.48 -7.13 3.70
N ILE A 223 -2.39 -8.07 4.63
CA ILE A 223 -1.13 -8.76 4.97
C ILE A 223 -1.42 -10.22 5.28
N THR A 224 -0.43 -11.09 5.08
CA THR A 224 -0.59 -12.50 5.42
C THR A 224 -0.07 -12.82 6.82
N GLN A 225 -0.70 -13.81 7.46
CA GLN A 225 -0.22 -14.40 8.71
C GLN A 225 0.63 -15.64 8.44
N ASP A 226 1.85 -15.62 8.99
CA ASP A 226 2.77 -16.75 9.04
C ASP A 226 2.92 -17.29 10.47
N HIS A 227 3.94 -18.12 10.69
CA HIS A 227 4.25 -18.68 12.00
C HIS A 227 4.84 -17.67 13.00
N GLN A 228 5.27 -16.48 12.57
CA GLN A 228 5.90 -15.45 13.42
C GLN A 228 4.98 -14.28 13.78
N PHE A 229 3.89 -14.08 13.02
CA PHE A 229 2.66 -13.30 13.30
C PHE A 229 2.09 -12.80 11.98
N VAL A 230 2.91 -12.05 11.25
CA VAL A 230 2.69 -11.60 9.88
C VAL A 230 4.04 -11.55 9.18
N ASN A 231 4.04 -11.54 7.85
CA ASN A 231 5.26 -11.31 7.07
C ASN A 231 5.17 -9.98 6.31
N ALA A 232 6.21 -9.15 6.46
CA ALA A 232 6.22 -7.79 5.89
C ALA A 232 6.78 -7.69 4.45
N GLY A 233 7.14 -8.81 3.81
CA GLY A 233 7.67 -8.79 2.46
C GLY A 233 6.62 -8.74 1.35
N SER A 234 5.34 -8.91 1.68
CA SER A 234 4.25 -8.74 0.73
C SER A 234 3.03 -8.14 1.42
N ILE A 235 2.78 -6.86 1.20
CA ILE A 235 1.70 -6.10 1.84
C ILE A 235 0.99 -5.24 0.80
N PHE A 236 -0.34 -5.22 0.84
CA PHE A 236 -1.13 -4.24 0.09
C PHE A 236 -1.52 -3.08 1.01
N PHE A 237 -1.26 -1.87 0.56
CA PHE A 237 -1.67 -0.63 1.22
C PHE A 237 -2.66 0.11 0.34
N ARG A 238 -3.85 0.40 0.90
CA ARG A 238 -4.82 1.29 0.30
C ARG A 238 -4.39 2.74 0.55
N ARG A 239 -4.56 3.61 -0.43
CA ARG A 239 -4.48 5.07 -0.20
C ARG A 239 -5.63 5.47 0.73
N SER A 240 -5.32 5.80 1.98
CA SER A 240 -6.31 6.27 2.95
C SER A 240 -5.67 7.06 4.08
N ALA A 241 -6.50 7.77 4.83
CA ALA A 241 -6.07 8.50 6.03
C ALA A 241 -5.50 7.54 7.08
N PHE A 242 -6.07 6.33 7.20
CA PHE A 242 -5.53 5.30 8.07
C PHE A 242 -4.14 4.86 7.64
N THR A 243 -3.90 4.58 6.36
CA THR A 243 -2.55 4.24 5.88
C THR A 243 -1.56 5.37 6.15
N ARG A 244 -1.93 6.64 5.88
CA ARG A 244 -1.06 7.80 6.19
C ARG A 244 -0.67 7.86 7.67
N PHE A 245 -1.65 7.69 8.56
CA PHE A 245 -1.43 7.66 10.00
C PHE A 245 -0.62 6.44 10.45
N PHE A 246 -0.88 5.26 9.89
CA PHE A 246 -0.16 4.03 10.19
C PHE A 246 1.33 4.15 9.86
N LEU A 247 1.69 4.76 8.73
CA LEU A 247 3.08 5.01 8.37
C LEU A 247 3.77 6.00 9.31
N GLU A 248 3.07 7.02 9.82
CA GLU A 248 3.60 7.92 10.87
C GLU A 248 3.87 7.16 12.17
N MET A 249 2.94 6.31 12.60
CA MET A 249 3.12 5.50 13.80
C MET A 249 4.34 4.58 13.66
N MET A 250 4.40 3.82 12.56
CA MET A 250 5.51 2.91 12.25
C MET A 250 6.87 3.59 12.32
N THR A 251 6.93 4.85 11.89
CA THR A 251 8.16 5.67 11.84
C THR A 251 8.37 6.53 13.08
N ASP A 252 7.69 6.23 14.19
CA ASP A 252 8.08 6.76 15.50
C ASP A 252 9.49 6.27 15.84
N LYS A 253 10.45 7.18 15.77
CA LYS A 253 11.87 6.86 16.00
C LYS A 253 12.12 6.37 17.43
N THR A 254 11.39 6.88 18.41
CA THR A 254 11.67 6.58 19.82
C THR A 254 11.03 5.29 20.31
N MET A 255 9.97 4.85 19.64
CA MET A 255 9.18 3.70 20.07
C MET A 255 9.29 2.51 19.12
N LEU A 256 9.40 2.74 17.81
CA LEU A 256 9.39 1.70 16.78
C LEU A 256 10.65 1.79 15.91
N MET A 257 10.65 2.59 14.85
CA MET A 257 11.69 2.61 13.81
C MET A 257 13.13 2.77 14.32
N GLY A 258 13.36 3.57 15.37
CA GLY A 258 14.71 3.76 15.94
C GLY A 258 15.04 2.82 17.10
N LYS A 259 14.12 1.93 17.50
CA LYS A 259 14.39 0.83 18.42
C LYS A 259 14.53 -0.45 17.62
N GLU A 260 15.77 -0.80 17.32
CA GLU A 260 16.03 -2.01 16.54
C GLU A 260 15.45 -3.26 17.22
N HIS A 261 14.59 -3.94 16.48
CA HIS A 261 13.97 -5.19 16.87
C HIS A 261 14.43 -6.29 15.91
N HIS A 262 14.46 -7.54 16.38
CA HIS A 262 14.96 -8.68 15.61
C HIS A 262 14.33 -8.84 14.20
N LEU A 263 13.09 -8.37 13.99
CA LEU A 263 12.40 -8.40 12.69
C LEU A 263 11.97 -6.99 12.23
N ALA A 264 12.63 -5.94 12.73
CA ALA A 264 12.46 -4.54 12.32
C ALA A 264 10.99 -4.11 12.07
N GLU A 265 10.64 -3.73 10.84
CA GLU A 265 9.33 -3.24 10.43
C GLU A 265 8.23 -4.29 10.65
N GLN A 266 8.52 -5.57 10.47
CA GLN A 266 7.57 -6.65 10.74
C GLN A 266 7.18 -6.72 12.21
N ASN A 267 8.15 -6.51 13.12
CA ASN A 267 7.87 -6.45 14.55
C ASN A 267 7.09 -5.20 14.95
N ALA A 268 7.29 -4.07 14.27
CA ALA A 268 6.50 -2.87 14.49
C ALA A 268 5.02 -3.08 14.10
N ILE A 269 4.75 -3.70 12.94
CA ILE A 269 3.39 -4.09 12.55
C ILE A 269 2.77 -5.03 13.59
N LYS A 270 3.53 -6.05 14.01
CA LYS A 270 3.12 -7.00 15.05
C LYS A 270 2.76 -6.28 16.35
N HIS A 271 3.60 -5.36 16.82
CA HIS A 271 3.33 -4.59 18.03
C HIS A 271 2.04 -3.78 17.90
N LEU A 272 1.89 -2.99 16.82
CA LEU A 272 0.70 -2.19 16.60
C LEU A 272 -0.58 -3.03 16.55
N MET A 273 -0.52 -4.20 15.91
CA MET A 273 -1.64 -5.12 15.83
C MET A 273 -1.94 -5.86 17.14
N LEU A 274 -0.96 -6.05 18.03
CA LEU A 274 -1.20 -6.63 19.35
C LEU A 274 -1.85 -5.60 20.30
N GLU A 275 -1.32 -4.39 20.32
CA GLU A 275 -1.71 -3.36 21.29
C GLU A 275 -2.99 -2.61 20.89
N HIS A 276 -3.28 -2.46 19.59
CA HIS A 276 -4.35 -1.58 19.13
C HIS A 276 -5.45 -2.31 18.35
N GLU A 277 -6.64 -2.43 18.97
CA GLU A 277 -7.81 -3.04 18.31
C GLU A 277 -8.24 -2.26 17.05
N LEU A 278 -8.11 -0.93 17.06
CA LEU A 278 -8.42 -0.11 15.89
C LEU A 278 -7.52 -0.51 14.70
N VAL A 279 -6.22 -0.73 14.92
CA VAL A 279 -5.33 -1.22 13.86
C VAL A 279 -5.83 -2.57 13.32
N ARG A 280 -6.24 -3.50 14.19
CA ARG A 280 -6.78 -4.81 13.76
C ARG A 280 -8.08 -4.71 12.93
N LYS A 281 -8.86 -3.63 13.07
CA LYS A 281 -10.07 -3.40 12.26
C LYS A 281 -9.74 -2.92 10.84
N HIS A 282 -8.63 -2.22 10.68
CA HIS A 282 -8.16 -1.70 9.39
C HIS A 282 -7.15 -2.62 8.69
N VAL A 283 -6.59 -3.61 9.39
CA VAL A 283 -5.70 -4.62 8.82
C VAL A 283 -6.45 -5.94 8.58
N GLY A 284 -6.56 -6.32 7.30
CA GLY A 284 -7.09 -7.60 6.88
C GLY A 284 -6.00 -8.67 6.82
N ILE A 285 -6.14 -9.71 7.64
CA ILE A 285 -5.23 -10.86 7.65
C ILE A 285 -5.69 -11.90 6.63
N PHE A 286 -4.76 -12.38 5.81
CA PHE A 286 -4.98 -13.42 4.80
C PHE A 286 -4.14 -14.67 5.12
N PRO A 287 -4.55 -15.86 4.64
CA PRO A 287 -3.70 -17.04 4.69
C PRO A 287 -2.39 -16.80 3.95
N GLN A 288 -1.26 -17.29 4.49
CA GLN A 288 0.09 -17.08 3.93
C GLN A 288 0.20 -17.30 2.42
N ARG A 289 -0.41 -18.38 1.92
CA ARG A 289 -0.33 -18.75 0.50
C ARG A 289 -1.14 -17.87 -0.46
N SER A 290 -1.96 -16.94 0.06
CA SER A 290 -2.81 -16.09 -0.79
C SER A 290 -1.99 -15.22 -1.74
N PHE A 291 -0.90 -14.64 -1.23
CA PHE A 291 0.00 -13.78 -2.02
C PHE A 291 1.43 -13.74 -1.47
N ASN A 292 1.77 -14.60 -0.50
CA ASN A 292 3.07 -14.59 0.18
C ASN A 292 3.54 -16.02 0.52
N ALA A 293 3.32 -16.98 -0.38
CA ALA A 293 3.69 -18.36 -0.11
C ALA A 293 5.22 -18.51 0.01
N TYR A 294 5.71 -19.32 0.94
CA TYR A 294 7.14 -19.54 1.13
C TYR A 294 7.68 -20.64 0.24
N ALA A 295 8.95 -20.51 -0.16
CA ALA A 295 9.68 -21.57 -0.86
C ALA A 295 9.97 -22.79 0.04
N ALA A 296 9.95 -22.61 1.36
CA ALA A 296 10.09 -23.68 2.34
C ALA A 296 9.22 -23.41 3.58
N GLY A 297 8.65 -24.46 4.19
CA GLY A 297 7.85 -24.33 5.40
C GLY A 297 6.75 -25.38 5.50
N GLY A 298 5.86 -25.21 6.48
CA GLY A 298 4.71 -26.09 6.67
C GLY A 298 3.68 -26.00 5.53
N PRO A 299 2.77 -26.99 5.37
CA PRO A 299 1.85 -27.09 4.22
C PRO A 299 0.94 -25.88 3.98
N HIS A 300 0.64 -25.11 5.04
CA HIS A 300 -0.20 -23.91 4.96
C HIS A 300 0.56 -22.64 4.56
N MET A 301 1.89 -22.69 4.50
CA MET A 301 2.76 -21.60 4.07
C MET A 301 3.53 -21.94 2.80
N LEU A 302 3.86 -23.22 2.58
CA LEU A 302 4.63 -23.69 1.44
C LEU A 302 3.89 -23.45 0.12
N TRP A 303 4.60 -22.84 -0.84
CA TRP A 303 4.11 -22.63 -2.19
C TRP A 303 3.67 -23.93 -2.85
N SER A 304 2.55 -23.87 -3.53
CA SER A 304 2.03 -24.91 -4.41
C SER A 304 1.68 -24.31 -5.78
N GLU A 305 1.63 -25.17 -6.79
CA GLU A 305 1.13 -24.79 -8.12
C GLU A 305 -0.24 -24.11 -8.03
N GLY A 306 -0.37 -22.96 -8.67
CA GLY A 306 -1.55 -22.10 -8.61
C GLY A 306 -1.42 -20.90 -7.68
N ASP A 307 -0.52 -20.95 -6.68
CA ASP A 307 -0.32 -19.82 -5.77
C ASP A 307 0.27 -18.61 -6.52
N LEU A 308 -0.21 -17.41 -6.17
CA LEU A 308 0.09 -16.15 -6.88
C LEU A 308 1.58 -15.84 -6.95
N ALA A 309 2.28 -15.97 -5.82
CA ALA A 309 3.67 -15.61 -5.69
C ALA A 309 4.38 -16.56 -4.72
N VAL A 310 5.70 -16.69 -4.91
CA VAL A 310 6.61 -17.34 -3.97
C VAL A 310 7.58 -16.31 -3.40
N HIS A 311 7.87 -16.43 -2.11
CA HIS A 311 8.79 -15.58 -1.36
C HIS A 311 9.92 -16.42 -0.78
N PHE A 312 11.16 -15.97 -0.98
CA PHE A 312 12.37 -16.61 -0.48
C PHE A 312 12.80 -16.09 0.91
N ALA A 313 11.85 -15.67 1.74
CA ALA A 313 12.07 -15.22 3.10
C ALA A 313 12.98 -16.21 3.88
N GLY A 314 14.06 -15.70 4.46
CA GLY A 314 15.00 -16.50 5.26
C GLY A 314 15.90 -17.45 4.45
N CYS A 315 15.91 -17.39 3.12
CA CYS A 315 16.72 -18.29 2.29
C CYS A 315 18.23 -18.22 2.60
N TRP A 316 18.70 -17.12 3.20
CA TRP A 316 20.10 -16.89 3.53
C TRP A 316 20.57 -17.73 4.72
N VAL A 317 19.66 -18.16 5.60
CA VAL A 317 19.99 -18.91 6.83
C VAL A 317 20.78 -20.18 6.53
N HIS A 318 20.49 -20.81 5.39
CA HIS A 318 21.17 -22.01 4.91
C HIS A 318 21.80 -21.83 3.52
N ASN A 319 22.08 -20.59 3.11
CA ASN A 319 22.65 -20.23 1.81
C ASN A 319 21.89 -20.86 0.61
N GLN A 320 20.56 -20.86 0.67
CA GLN A 320 19.70 -21.48 -0.35
C GLN A 320 19.15 -20.47 -1.36
N CYS A 321 19.33 -19.15 -1.15
CA CYS A 321 18.70 -18.10 -1.96
C CYS A 321 18.85 -18.32 -3.45
N ARG A 322 20.08 -18.50 -3.94
CA ARG A 322 20.35 -18.75 -5.35
C ARG A 322 19.64 -20.00 -5.86
N ARG A 323 19.78 -21.12 -5.15
CA ARG A 323 19.20 -22.40 -5.59
C ARG A 323 17.68 -22.33 -5.65
N TRP A 324 17.04 -21.85 -4.59
CA TRP A 324 15.59 -21.70 -4.54
C TRP A 324 15.11 -20.75 -5.63
N PHE A 325 15.77 -19.62 -5.82
CA PHE A 325 15.40 -18.68 -6.86
C PHE A 325 15.41 -19.35 -8.24
N GLU A 326 16.52 -20.02 -8.62
CA GLU A 326 16.59 -20.69 -9.93
C GLU A 326 15.56 -21.83 -10.08
N ASP A 327 15.37 -22.64 -9.04
CA ASP A 327 14.41 -23.75 -9.04
C ASP A 327 12.97 -23.26 -9.29
N TYR A 328 12.59 -22.13 -8.70
CA TYR A 328 11.25 -21.55 -8.85
C TYR A 328 11.13 -20.67 -10.10
N TRP A 329 12.21 -19.98 -10.49
CA TRP A 329 12.26 -19.20 -11.73
C TRP A 329 11.97 -20.07 -12.96
N ALA A 330 12.46 -21.31 -12.98
CA ALA A 330 12.20 -22.26 -14.05
C ALA A 330 10.74 -22.82 -14.07
N LYS A 331 9.99 -22.60 -12.99
CA LYS A 331 8.60 -23.05 -12.82
C LYS A 331 7.58 -21.93 -13.03
N ARG A 332 7.98 -20.66 -13.01
CA ARG A 332 7.07 -19.51 -13.16
C ARG A 332 6.27 -19.60 -14.47
N GLY A 333 5.02 -19.16 -14.43
CA GLY A 333 4.10 -19.23 -15.58
C GLY A 333 3.50 -20.62 -15.84
N ARG A 334 3.89 -21.66 -15.09
CA ARG A 334 3.22 -22.97 -15.16
C ARG A 334 1.89 -22.89 -14.42
N GLU A 335 0.81 -22.84 -15.18
CA GLU A 335 -0.54 -23.00 -14.66
C GLU A 335 -0.93 -24.47 -14.72
N ARG A 336 -1.59 -24.97 -13.67
CA ARG A 336 -2.23 -26.28 -13.76
C ARG A 336 -3.25 -26.23 -14.89
N ALA A 337 -3.10 -27.10 -15.88
CA ALA A 337 -4.13 -27.32 -16.88
C ALA A 337 -5.42 -27.80 -16.17
N GLY A 338 -6.40 -26.90 -16.05
CA GLY A 338 -7.76 -27.19 -15.60
C GLY A 338 -7.96 -27.36 -14.09
N ARG A 339 -8.67 -26.40 -13.48
CA ARG A 339 -9.76 -26.65 -12.53
C ARG A 339 -10.83 -25.59 -12.65
#